data_AF-A0A1G8TLG3-F1
#
_entry.id   AF-A0A1G8TLG3-F1
#
_cell.length_a   1.000
_cell.length_b   1.000
_cell.length_c   1.000
_cell.angle_alpha   90.00
_cell.angle_beta   90.00
_cell.angle_gamma   90.00
#
_symmetry.space_group_name_H-M   'P 1'
#
loop_
_entity.id
_entity.type
_entity.pdbx_description
1 polymer ?
#
loop_
_entity_poly.entity_id
_entity_poly.type
_entity_poly.pdbx_seq_one_letter_code
_entity_poly.pdbx_strand_id
1 'polypeptide(L)'
;MWPSRTHTEAVTCLACGEQVSRSKAREYDKHGDRWDRDDKTFEHLCKSCHDDLCHYPRDELEALLIELEAGETTRERFLSSYLETVEERYGTLEEEY
;
A
#
# COMPACT_ATOMS: atom_id res chain seq x y z
N MET A 1 37.29 28.74 2.03
CA MET A 1 35.82 28.58 1.92
C MET A 1 35.53 27.12 1.64
N TRP A 2 34.91 26.40 2.57
CA TRP A 2 34.50 25.00 2.35
C TRP A 2 33.36 24.98 1.31
N PRO A 3 33.44 24.18 0.23
CA PRO A 3 32.27 23.95 -0.59
C PRO A 3 31.32 23.05 0.19
N SER A 4 30.21 23.62 0.63
CA SER A 4 29.04 22.87 1.09
C SER A 4 28.61 21.93 -0.04
N ARG A 5 29.05 20.68 0.03
CA ARG A 5 28.47 19.59 -0.75
C ARG A 5 27.11 19.29 -0.14
N THR A 6 26.10 20.05 -0.53
CA THR A 6 24.71 19.58 -0.44
C THR A 6 24.61 18.39 -1.39
N HIS A 7 25.04 17.23 -0.90
CA HIS A 7 24.71 15.96 -1.51
C HIS A 7 23.20 15.82 -1.30
N THR A 8 22.41 16.31 -2.25
CA THR A 8 21.01 15.97 -2.34
C THR A 8 20.98 14.47 -2.59
N GLU A 9 20.97 13.69 -1.52
CA GLU A 9 20.94 12.23 -1.58
C GLU A 9 19.78 11.84 -2.49
N ALA A 10 20.09 11.13 -3.57
CA ALA A 10 19.09 10.64 -4.50
C ALA A 10 18.65 9.26 -4.00
N VAL A 11 17.36 8.99 -4.08
CA VAL A 11 16.77 7.69 -3.75
C VAL A 11 16.01 7.18 -4.96
N THR A 12 15.98 5.86 -5.12
CA THR A 12 15.25 5.21 -6.21
C THR A 12 13.82 4.95 -5.78
N CYS A 13 12.85 5.41 -6.58
CA CYS A 13 11.45 5.05 -6.40
C CYS A 13 11.28 3.54 -6.56
N LEU A 14 10.76 2.85 -5.55
CA LEU A 14 10.53 1.40 -5.61
C LEU A 14 9.52 1.00 -6.69
N ALA A 15 8.52 1.85 -6.95
CA ALA A 15 7.44 1.54 -7.89
C ALA A 15 7.85 1.70 -9.36
N CYS A 16 8.50 2.81 -9.71
CA CYS A 16 8.83 3.13 -11.11
C CYS A 16 10.34 3.04 -11.44
N GLY A 17 11.22 2.90 -10.45
CA GLY A 17 12.66 2.87 -10.63
C GLY A 17 13.32 4.23 -10.89
N GLU A 18 12.57 5.33 -10.92
CA GLU A 18 13.14 6.66 -11.15
C GLU A 18 13.95 7.15 -9.93
N GLN A 19 15.12 7.75 -10.20
CA GLN A 19 15.90 8.41 -9.16
C GLN A 19 15.34 9.81 -8.89
N VAL A 20 14.95 10.06 -7.65
CA VAL A 20 14.43 11.35 -7.19
C VAL A 20 15.24 11.88 -6.03
N SER A 21 15.27 13.20 -5.85
CA SER A 21 15.90 13.77 -4.65
C SER A 21 15.19 13.29 -3.39
N ARG A 22 15.93 12.98 -2.33
CA ARG A 22 15.38 12.53 -1.04
C ARG A 22 14.29 13.47 -0.49
N SER A 23 14.43 14.77 -0.72
CA SER A 23 13.46 15.81 -0.33
C SER A 23 12.12 15.76 -1.10
N LYS A 24 12.10 15.13 -2.27
CA LYS A 24 10.90 14.96 -3.11
C LYS A 24 10.30 13.55 -3.01
N ALA A 25 11.03 12.60 -2.43
CA ALA A 25 10.52 11.27 -2.15
C ALA A 25 9.51 11.27 -0.98
N ARG A 26 8.62 10.28 -1.00
CA ARG A 26 7.75 9.90 0.11
C ARG A 26 8.27 8.61 0.70
N GLU A 27 8.21 8.52 2.03
CA GLU A 27 8.54 7.28 2.74
C GLU A 27 7.38 6.31 2.60
N TYR A 28 7.72 5.06 2.32
CA TYR A 28 6.79 3.96 2.21
C TYR A 28 7.21 2.89 3.23
N ASP A 29 6.28 2.55 4.14
CA ASP A 29 6.45 1.41 5.02
C ASP A 29 5.64 0.24 4.48
N LYS A 30 6.34 -0.76 3.96
CA LYS A 30 5.73 -1.97 3.40
C LYS A 30 4.89 -2.76 4.40
N HIS A 31 5.08 -2.53 5.70
CA HIS A 31 4.34 -3.22 6.75
C HIS A 31 3.13 -2.42 7.27
N GLY A 32 2.91 -1.20 6.79
CA GLY A 32 1.79 -0.35 7.23
C GLY A 32 1.90 0.22 8.65
N ASP A 33 2.81 -0.28 9.48
CA ASP A 33 3.04 0.19 10.85
C ASP A 33 4.18 1.22 10.91
N ARG A 34 3.82 2.50 10.78
CA ARG A 34 4.75 3.62 10.87
C ARG A 34 5.21 3.93 12.31
N TRP A 35 4.47 3.52 13.34
CA TRP A 35 4.64 4.07 14.70
C TRP A 35 5.20 3.08 15.71
N ASP A 36 4.88 1.79 15.62
CA ASP A 36 5.09 0.84 16.73
C ASP A 36 6.33 -0.06 16.57
N ARG A 37 6.92 -0.19 15.37
CA ARG A 37 8.19 -0.92 15.16
C ARG A 37 9.47 -0.09 15.41
N ASP A 38 10.47 -0.64 16.11
CA ASP A 38 11.75 0.06 16.40
C ASP A 38 12.74 0.03 15.21
N ASP A 39 12.91 -1.11 14.55
CA ASP A 39 13.86 -1.28 13.42
C ASP A 39 13.18 -1.01 12.06
N LYS A 40 12.69 0.22 11.86
CA LYS A 40 12.04 0.61 10.59
C LYS A 40 13.05 1.07 9.56
N THR A 41 13.08 0.35 8.42
CA THR A 41 13.70 0.83 7.18
C THR A 41 12.60 1.23 6.21
N PHE A 42 12.54 2.53 5.88
CA PHE A 42 11.59 3.04 4.89
C PHE A 42 12.12 2.86 3.48
N GLU A 43 11.23 2.43 2.59
CA GLU A 43 11.43 2.51 1.14
C GLU A 43 10.97 3.88 0.64
N HIS A 44 11.32 4.24 -0.59
CA HIS A 44 11.01 5.56 -1.13
C HIS A 44 10.18 5.46 -2.41
N LEU A 45 9.21 6.36 -2.52
CA LEU A 45 8.39 6.54 -3.72
C LEU A 45 8.51 7.96 -4.22
N CYS A 46 8.46 8.15 -5.54
CA CYS A 46 8.23 9.48 -6.09
C CYS A 46 6.80 9.95 -5.76
N LYS A 47 6.56 11.26 -5.83
CA LYS A 47 5.26 11.83 -5.45
C LYS A 47 4.10 11.21 -6.23
N SER A 48 4.22 11.07 -7.55
CA SER A 48 3.15 10.50 -8.38
C SER A 48 2.83 9.06 -8.00
N CYS A 49 3.84 8.18 -7.87
CA CYS A 49 3.61 6.80 -7.48
C CYS A 49 3.03 6.66 -6.07
N HIS A 50 3.38 7.55 -5.15
CA HIS A 50 2.75 7.59 -3.83
C HIS A 50 1.29 8.04 -3.91
N ASP A 51 0.99 9.08 -4.70
CA ASP A 51 -0.36 9.63 -4.86
C ASP A 51 -1.32 8.62 -5.53
N ASP A 52 -0.80 7.69 -6.34
CA ASP A 52 -1.57 6.61 -6.97
C ASP A 52 -1.85 5.42 -6.04
N LEU A 53 -1.31 5.40 -4.81
CA LEU A 53 -1.56 4.31 -3.86
C LEU A 53 -2.96 4.40 -3.24
N CYS A 54 -3.54 3.23 -2.99
CA CYS A 54 -4.69 3.12 -2.10
C CYS A 54 -4.21 3.23 -0.64
N HIS A 55 -4.63 4.29 0.04
CA HIS A 55 -4.29 4.57 1.45
C HIS A 55 -5.30 4.00 2.46
N TYR A 56 -6.33 3.30 1.99
CA TYR A 56 -7.28 2.65 2.88
C TYR A 56 -6.61 1.46 3.60
N PRO A 57 -6.92 1.25 4.89
CA PRO A 57 -6.44 0.09 5.62
C PRO A 57 -6.85 -1.19 4.88
N ARG A 58 -5.93 -2.15 4.84
CA ARG A 58 -6.13 -3.45 4.20
C ARG A 58 -6.13 -4.59 5.22
N ASP A 59 -6.45 -4.27 6.46
CA ASP A 59 -6.53 -5.25 7.53
C ASP A 59 -7.49 -6.36 7.10
N GLU A 60 -7.07 -7.61 7.33
CA GLU A 60 -7.82 -8.84 7.02
C GLU A 60 -8.05 -9.11 5.52
N LEU A 61 -7.82 -8.14 4.61
CA LEU A 61 -8.08 -8.29 3.17
C LEU A 61 -7.30 -9.46 2.56
N GLU A 62 -6.00 -9.56 2.81
CA GLU A 62 -5.19 -10.64 2.22
C GLU A 62 -5.63 -12.02 2.70
N ALA A 63 -5.92 -12.15 4.00
CA ALA A 63 -6.42 -13.40 4.58
C ALA A 63 -7.77 -13.80 3.95
N LEU A 64 -8.68 -12.84 3.77
CA LEU A 64 -9.96 -13.03 3.09
C LEU A 64 -9.77 -13.45 1.62
N LEU A 65 -8.85 -12.83 0.89
CA LEU A 65 -8.57 -13.19 -0.50
C LEU A 65 -8.02 -14.61 -0.64
N ILE A 66 -7.15 -15.03 0.28
CA ILE A 66 -6.61 -16.40 0.34
C ILE A 66 -7.73 -17.40 0.66
N GLU A 67 -8.56 -17.11 1.66
CA GLU A 67 -9.70 -17.94 2.04
C GLU A 67 -10.67 -18.18 0.88
N LEU A 68 -10.86 -17.15 0.04
CA LEU A 68 -11.74 -17.20 -1.12
C LEU A 68 -11.07 -17.69 -2.40
N GLU A 69 -9.85 -18.22 -2.31
CA GLU A 69 -9.10 -18.78 -3.43
C GLU A 69 -8.95 -17.78 -4.60
N ALA A 70 -8.72 -16.49 -4.28
CA ALA A 70 -8.62 -15.43 -5.27
C ALA A 70 -7.53 -15.73 -6.30
N GLY A 71 -7.91 -15.81 -7.58
CA GLY A 71 -7.01 -16.15 -8.68
C GLY A 71 -6.91 -17.66 -8.99
N GLU A 72 -7.39 -18.54 -8.10
CA GLU A 72 -7.50 -19.98 -8.36
C GLU A 72 -8.90 -20.40 -8.82
N THR A 73 -9.89 -19.52 -8.66
CA THR A 73 -11.25 -19.69 -9.16
C THR A 73 -11.62 -18.70 -10.27
N THR A 74 -12.74 -18.95 -10.96
CA THR A 74 -13.35 -17.97 -11.86
C THR A 74 -13.70 -16.69 -11.10
N ARG A 75 -13.57 -15.56 -11.80
CA ARG A 75 -13.88 -14.23 -11.25
C ARG A 75 -15.32 -14.15 -10.76
N GLU A 76 -16.26 -14.73 -11.50
CA GLU A 76 -17.68 -14.72 -11.14
C GLU A 76 -17.94 -15.46 -9.83
N ARG A 77 -17.32 -16.64 -9.62
CA ARG A 77 -17.44 -17.37 -8.36
C ARG A 77 -16.77 -16.61 -7.22
N PHE A 78 -15.57 -16.09 -7.44
CA PHE A 78 -14.86 -15.28 -6.46
C PHE A 78 -15.68 -14.07 -5.99
N LEU A 79 -16.21 -13.27 -6.93
CA LEU A 79 -16.98 -12.07 -6.58
C LEU A 79 -18.26 -12.41 -5.82
N SER A 80 -18.96 -13.48 -6.20
CA SER A 80 -20.15 -13.94 -5.48
C SER A 80 -19.83 -14.29 -4.03
N SER A 81 -18.81 -15.12 -3.80
CA SER A 81 -18.42 -15.55 -2.46
C SER A 81 -17.81 -14.40 -1.63
N TYR A 82 -17.07 -13.49 -2.28
CA TYR A 82 -16.53 -12.30 -1.63
C TYR A 82 -17.63 -11.40 -1.09
N LEU A 83 -18.63 -11.07 -1.92
CA LEU A 83 -19.74 -10.22 -1.48
C LEU A 83 -20.54 -10.86 -0.35
N GLU A 84 -20.86 -12.15 -0.45
CA GLU A 84 -21.54 -12.92 0.59
C GLU A 84 -20.76 -12.92 1.91
N THR A 85 -19.45 -13.19 1.85
CA THR A 85 -18.59 -13.26 3.05
C THR A 85 -18.42 -11.88 3.69
N VAL A 86 -18.26 -10.83 2.89
CA VAL A 86 -18.15 -9.46 3.40
C VAL A 86 -19.46 -9.02 4.03
N GLU A 87 -20.61 -9.32 3.43
CA GLU A 87 -21.91 -9.02 3.99
C GLU A 87 -22.18 -9.80 5.29
N GLU A 88 -21.79 -11.07 5.36
CA GLU A 88 -21.91 -11.88 6.59
C GLU A 88 -21.04 -11.33 7.74
N ARG A 89 -19.81 -10.88 7.43
CA ARG A 89 -18.85 -10.41 8.44
C ARG A 89 -19.09 -8.98 8.90
N TYR A 90 -19.43 -8.09 7.97
CA TYR A 90 -19.45 -6.65 8.21
C TYR A 90 -20.83 -6.02 8.04
N GLY A 91 -21.83 -6.79 7.62
CA GLY A 91 -23.16 -6.30 7.27
C GLY A 91 -23.24 -5.78 5.84
N THR A 92 -24.45 -5.40 5.43
CA THR A 92 -24.72 -4.87 4.08
C THR A 92 -23.89 -3.60 3.84
N LEU A 93 -23.23 -3.55 2.68
CA LEU A 93 -22.28 -2.49 2.32
C LEU A 93 -22.95 -1.14 1.97
N GLU A 94 -24.28 -1.10 1.83
CA GLU A 94 -25.02 0.13 1.56
C GLU A 94 -25.43 0.84 2.87
N GLU A 95 -25.14 2.15 2.96
CA GLU A 95 -25.87 3.02 3.88
C GLU A 95 -27.33 3.09 3.39
N GLU A 96 -28.29 2.60 4.18
CA GLU A 96 -29.71 2.92 3.95
C GLU A 96 -29.89 4.44 4.12
N TYR A 97 -30.05 5.15 2.99
CA TYR A 97 -30.38 6.58 2.95
C TYR A 97 -31.88 6.83 3.13
#